data_AF-A0A5J5JT19-F1
#
_entry.id   AF-A0A5J5JT19-F1
#
_cell.length_a   1.000
_cell.length_b   1.000
_cell.length_c   1.000
_cell.angle_alpha   90.00
_cell.angle_beta   90.00
_cell.angle_gamma   90.00
#
_symmetry.space_group_name_H-M   'P 1'
#
loop_
_entity.id
_entity.type
_entity.pdbx_description
1 polymer ?
#
loop_
_entity_poly.entity_id
_entity_poly.type
_entity_poly.pdbx_seq_one_letter_code
_entity_poly.pdbx_strand_id
1 'polypeptide(L)'
;MLSTWALETFGPRAGQIRRGVAEALAIALENARDAQQTARTRHLHPFGFTMMSRKFEALARAFADMADVEIVKPPGSQHELVVLGGNLLFPFRYAKDRSVGVVNARIGDGRPSGLVQALFTRFGPRPWTEQLTLGGVEDGMPEPVTPAARALTQLPEGTRLVLIAYACNAGAGLLDAWWGEAELLDRTGNLRWHHYEEIPLAGAALAATLPAGTLSIETPPVFSGGAMPAPEMNARSPYERAAALPRESEAPAEAPDVADEGR
;
A
#
# COMPACT_ATOMS: atom_id res chain seq x y z
N MET A 1 -6.03 10.12 19.48
CA MET A 1 -5.99 9.30 20.71
C MET A 1 -5.58 7.87 20.35
N LEU A 2 -5.08 7.10 21.32
CA LEU A 2 -4.87 5.65 21.16
C LEU A 2 -6.15 4.94 21.58
N SER A 3 -6.54 3.87 20.87
CA SER A 3 -7.69 3.07 21.26
C SER A 3 -7.38 2.19 22.47
N THR A 4 -8.43 1.65 23.09
CA THR A 4 -8.31 0.63 24.14
C THR A 4 -7.55 -0.60 23.64
N TRP A 5 -7.88 -1.09 22.44
CA TRP A 5 -7.20 -2.25 21.85
C TRP A 5 -5.70 -2.00 21.69
N ALA A 6 -5.29 -0.84 21.18
CA ALA A 6 -3.87 -0.54 21.00
C ALA A 6 -3.11 -0.52 22.33
N LEU A 7 -3.73 -0.01 23.40
CA LEU A 7 -3.16 0.01 24.75
C LEU A 7 -3.12 -1.39 25.38
N GLU A 8 -4.11 -2.25 25.11
CA GLU A 8 -4.12 -3.64 25.58
C GLU A 8 -3.07 -4.48 24.86
N THR A 9 -2.91 -4.29 23.55
CA THR A 9 -1.97 -5.04 22.71
C THR A 9 -0.52 -4.62 22.96
N PHE A 10 -0.24 -3.32 22.99
CA PHE A 10 1.13 -2.79 23.02
C PHE A 10 1.50 -2.04 24.31
N GLY A 11 0.57 -1.96 25.26
CA GLY A 11 0.78 -1.24 26.52
C GLY A 11 0.98 0.27 26.32
N PRO A 12 1.67 0.93 27.27
CA PRO A 12 1.94 2.37 27.22
C PRO A 12 2.72 2.85 25.98
N ARG A 13 3.38 1.93 25.27
CA ARG A 13 4.21 2.23 24.09
C ARG A 13 3.45 2.17 22.78
N ALA A 14 2.16 1.85 22.79
CA ALA A 14 1.34 1.78 21.58
C ALA A 14 1.51 3.00 20.66
N GLY A 15 1.58 4.22 21.22
CA GLY A 15 1.82 5.43 20.44
C GLY A 15 3.20 5.51 19.80
N GLN A 16 4.24 5.02 20.47
CA GLN A 16 5.60 4.95 19.94
C GLN A 16 5.68 3.90 18.82
N ILE A 17 5.10 2.72 19.04
CA ILE A 17 5.10 1.63 18.05
C ILE A 17 4.31 2.05 16.81
N ARG A 18 3.13 2.67 16.96
CA ARG A 18 2.35 3.16 15.83
C ARG A 18 3.13 4.13 14.94
N ARG A 19 3.88 5.07 15.55
CA ARG A 19 4.76 5.99 14.80
C ARG A 19 5.93 5.25 14.15
N GLY A 20 6.59 4.36 14.88
CA GLY A 20 7.70 3.56 14.36
C GLY A 20 7.30 2.70 13.16
N VAL A 21 6.08 2.13 13.16
CA VAL A 21 5.53 1.41 12.00
C VAL A 21 5.38 2.34 10.80
N ALA A 22 4.78 3.53 10.99
CA ALA A 22 4.59 4.50 9.92
C ALA A 22 5.93 4.95 9.32
N GLU A 23 6.91 5.26 10.17
CA GLU A 23 8.26 5.67 9.77
C GLU A 23 9.01 4.53 9.04
N ALA A 24 8.93 3.30 9.55
CA ALA A 24 9.52 2.13 8.90
C ALA A 24 8.94 1.88 7.50
N LEU A 25 7.62 1.99 7.34
CA LEU A 25 6.97 1.87 6.02
C LEU A 25 7.39 2.98 5.07
N ALA A 26 7.52 4.22 5.57
CA ALA A 26 8.00 5.35 4.77
C ALA A 26 9.43 5.13 4.27
N ILE A 27 10.34 4.68 5.15
CA ILE A 27 11.72 4.34 4.80
C ILE A 27 11.75 3.20 3.76
N ALA A 28 10.98 2.13 3.98
CA ALA A 28 10.93 1.00 3.05
C ALA A 28 10.48 1.44 1.64
N LEU A 29 9.48 2.32 1.59
CA LEU A 29 8.95 2.89 0.36
C LEU A 29 9.95 3.80 -0.35
N GLU A 30 10.64 4.67 0.38
CA GLU A 30 11.67 5.56 -0.18
C GLU A 30 12.76 4.73 -0.87
N ASN A 31 13.28 3.71 -0.18
CA ASN A 31 14.24 2.77 -0.78
C ASN A 31 13.71 2.11 -2.06
N ALA A 32 12.43 1.74 -2.10
CA ALA A 32 11.82 1.13 -3.28
C ALA A 32 11.64 2.12 -4.44
N ARG A 33 11.36 3.40 -4.14
CA ARG A 33 11.31 4.47 -5.14
C ARG A 33 12.70 4.74 -5.70
N ASP A 34 13.72 4.79 -4.86
CA ASP A 34 15.10 4.99 -5.30
C ASP A 34 15.56 3.85 -6.23
N ALA A 35 15.23 2.61 -5.88
CA ALA A 35 15.48 1.44 -6.73
C ALA A 35 14.77 1.56 -8.09
N GLN A 36 13.50 2.01 -8.09
CA GLN A 36 12.73 2.22 -9.33
C GLN A 36 13.32 3.31 -10.21
N GLN A 37 13.71 4.45 -9.63
CA GLN A 37 14.30 5.57 -10.35
C GLN A 37 15.66 5.19 -10.94
N THR A 38 16.48 4.50 -10.15
CA THR A 38 17.82 4.06 -10.56
C THR A 38 17.76 3.05 -11.71
N ALA A 39 16.78 2.14 -11.68
CA ALA A 39 16.64 1.12 -12.71
C ALA A 39 16.22 1.66 -14.09
N ARG A 40 15.74 2.92 -14.17
CA ARG A 40 15.33 3.61 -15.42
C ARG A 40 14.47 2.76 -16.35
N THR A 41 13.55 1.99 -15.77
CA THR A 41 12.64 1.11 -16.48
C THR A 41 11.19 1.46 -16.17
N ARG A 42 10.32 1.22 -17.16
CA ARG A 42 8.86 1.32 -16.97
C ARG A 42 8.28 0.14 -16.17
N HIS A 43 9.02 -0.96 -16.03
CA HIS A 43 8.56 -2.11 -15.26
C HIS A 43 8.66 -1.83 -13.76
N LEU A 44 7.62 -2.15 -13.00
CA LEU A 44 7.57 -1.94 -11.54
C LEU A 44 8.24 -3.05 -10.73
N HIS A 45 9.03 -3.92 -11.38
CA HIS A 45 9.74 -5.00 -10.69
C HIS A 45 10.74 -4.47 -9.65
N PRO A 46 11.58 -3.44 -9.93
CA PRO A 46 12.51 -2.90 -8.93
C PRO A 46 11.77 -2.41 -7.69
N PHE A 47 10.70 -1.62 -7.87
CA PHE A 47 9.86 -1.16 -6.76
C PHE A 47 9.27 -2.34 -5.96
N GLY A 48 8.65 -3.31 -6.66
CA GLY A 48 7.98 -4.44 -6.03
C GLY A 48 8.93 -5.34 -5.23
N PHE A 49 10.06 -5.73 -5.82
CA PHE A 49 11.07 -6.57 -5.17
C PHE A 49 11.71 -5.87 -3.98
N THR A 50 12.07 -4.59 -4.10
CA THR A 50 12.63 -3.84 -2.97
C THR A 50 11.60 -3.70 -1.85
N MET A 51 10.32 -3.41 -2.15
CA MET A 51 9.27 -3.36 -1.12
C MET A 51 9.05 -4.69 -0.40
N MET A 52 9.18 -5.83 -1.10
CA MET A 52 8.97 -7.15 -0.50
C MET A 52 9.92 -7.41 0.67
N SER A 53 11.20 -7.00 0.56
CA SER A 53 12.19 -7.18 1.63
C SER A 53 12.26 -6.00 2.60
N ARG A 54 12.30 -4.76 2.08
CA ARG A 54 12.62 -3.59 2.90
C ARG A 54 11.57 -3.28 3.96
N LYS A 55 10.30 -3.66 3.76
CA LYS A 55 9.26 -3.49 4.78
C LYS A 55 9.56 -4.26 6.07
N PHE A 56 10.17 -5.45 5.96
CA PHE A 56 10.54 -6.26 7.12
C PHE A 56 11.82 -5.73 7.77
N GLU A 57 12.84 -5.45 6.96
CA GLU A 57 14.12 -4.88 7.44
C GLU A 57 13.92 -3.53 8.15
N ALA A 58 13.07 -2.67 7.60
CA ALA A 58 12.81 -1.35 8.19
C ALA A 58 12.07 -1.47 9.53
N LEU A 59 11.13 -2.40 9.68
CA LEU A 59 10.48 -2.67 10.97
C LEU A 59 11.48 -3.22 11.99
N ALA A 60 12.30 -4.20 11.59
CA ALA A 60 13.33 -4.78 12.45
C ALA A 60 14.30 -3.69 12.95
N ARG A 61 14.74 -2.81 12.05
CA ARG A 61 15.61 -1.69 12.40
C ARG A 61 14.93 -0.65 13.29
N ALA A 62 13.68 -0.29 13.02
CA ALA A 62 12.95 0.72 13.78
C ALA A 62 12.77 0.35 15.25
N PHE A 63 12.80 -0.96 15.55
CA PHE A 63 12.50 -1.48 16.88
C PHE A 63 13.67 -2.19 17.55
N ALA A 64 14.83 -2.30 16.89
CA ALA A 64 16.00 -3.02 17.40
C ALA A 64 16.48 -2.57 18.80
N ASP A 65 16.31 -1.29 19.13
CA ASP A 65 16.77 -0.71 20.40
C ASP A 65 15.75 -0.81 21.55
N MET A 66 14.59 -1.43 21.33
CA MET A 66 13.59 -1.64 22.38
C MET A 66 13.84 -2.92 23.17
N ALA A 67 13.73 -2.83 24.50
CA ALA A 67 14.15 -3.88 25.43
C ALA A 67 13.38 -5.21 25.34
N ASP A 68 12.18 -5.23 24.75
CA ASP A 68 11.30 -6.39 24.63
C ASP A 68 11.01 -6.76 23.16
N VAL A 69 11.97 -6.47 22.29
CA VAL A 69 11.93 -6.84 20.89
C VAL A 69 12.71 -8.12 20.66
N GLU A 70 12.03 -9.07 20.01
CA GLU A 70 12.66 -10.25 19.46
C GLU A 70 12.59 -10.17 17.93
N ILE A 71 13.75 -10.23 17.28
CA ILE A 71 13.86 -10.32 15.83
C ILE A 71 14.09 -11.79 15.47
N VAL A 72 13.10 -12.42 14.86
CA VAL A 72 13.14 -13.84 14.50
C VAL A 72 13.27 -13.98 13.00
N LYS A 73 14.23 -14.80 12.56
CA LYS A 73 14.41 -15.14 11.14
C LYS A 73 14.04 -16.59 10.90
N PRO A 74 12.82 -16.88 10.40
CA PRO A 74 12.42 -18.26 10.18
C PRO A 74 13.31 -18.97 9.14
N PRO A 75 13.84 -20.19 9.42
CA PRO A 75 14.45 -21.04 8.40
C PRO A 75 13.65 -21.10 7.10
N GLY A 76 14.31 -20.75 5.99
CA GLY A 76 13.68 -20.69 4.66
C GLY A 76 12.96 -19.38 4.33
N SER A 77 12.83 -18.46 5.29
CA SER A 77 12.41 -17.08 5.04
C SER A 77 13.63 -16.20 4.77
N GLN A 78 13.52 -15.31 3.78
CA GLN A 78 14.49 -14.23 3.59
C GLN A 78 14.24 -13.05 4.54
N HIS A 79 13.09 -13.04 5.22
CA HIS A 79 12.60 -11.91 6.00
C HIS A 79 12.69 -12.16 7.50
N GLU A 80 13.10 -11.12 8.22
CA GLU A 80 13.08 -11.01 9.67
C GLU A 80 11.68 -10.57 10.14
N LEU A 81 11.17 -11.24 11.16
CA LEU A 81 9.88 -10.97 11.80
C LEU A 81 10.14 -10.30 13.14
N VAL A 82 9.41 -9.23 13.41
CA VAL A 82 9.51 -8.48 14.66
C VAL A 82 8.43 -8.95 15.61
N VAL A 83 8.81 -9.30 16.83
CA VAL A 83 7.90 -9.61 17.93
C VAL A 83 8.10 -8.58 19.05
N LEU A 84 7.03 -7.88 19.41
CA LEU A 84 7.00 -6.79 20.39
C LEU A 84 6.11 -7.19 21.56
N GLY A 85 6.71 -7.50 22.71
CA GLY A 85 5.95 -7.88 23.90
C GLY A 85 4.97 -9.04 23.64
N GLY A 86 5.37 -10.03 22.83
CA GLY A 86 4.51 -11.14 22.41
C GLY A 86 3.61 -10.87 21.21
N ASN A 87 3.72 -9.72 20.54
CA ASN A 87 2.96 -9.42 19.33
C ASN A 87 3.84 -9.45 18.09
N LEU A 88 3.60 -10.41 17.20
CA LEU A 88 4.29 -10.53 15.93
C LEU A 88 3.70 -9.55 14.91
N LEU A 89 4.53 -8.65 14.41
CA LEU A 89 4.15 -7.68 13.39
C LEU A 89 4.34 -8.25 11.98
N PHE A 90 3.28 -8.26 11.17
CA PHE A 90 3.33 -8.76 9.80
C PHE A 90 2.89 -7.72 8.76
N PRO A 91 3.83 -7.07 8.05
CA PRO A 91 3.52 -6.09 7.01
C PRO A 91 3.14 -6.72 5.67
N PHE A 92 2.01 -6.30 5.10
CA PHE A 92 1.60 -6.67 3.75
C PHE A 92 0.95 -5.52 3.00
N ARG A 93 1.19 -5.48 1.68
CA ARG A 93 0.52 -4.52 0.80
C ARG A 93 -0.84 -5.08 0.41
N TYR A 94 -1.92 -4.43 0.81
CA TYR A 94 -3.29 -4.86 0.45
C TYR A 94 -3.82 -4.17 -0.80
N ALA A 95 -3.31 -2.97 -1.14
CA ALA A 95 -3.77 -2.22 -2.30
C ALA A 95 -2.63 -1.40 -2.96
N LYS A 96 -2.82 -1.07 -4.24
CA LYS A 96 -1.94 -0.19 -5.02
C LYS A 96 -2.46 1.25 -5.07
N ASP A 97 -3.72 1.45 -4.74
CA ASP A 97 -4.45 2.72 -4.73
C ASP A 97 -5.49 2.71 -3.60
N ARG A 98 -6.37 3.71 -3.55
CA ARG A 98 -7.43 3.85 -2.53
C ARG A 98 -8.78 3.24 -2.96
N SER A 99 -8.82 2.43 -4.01
CA SER A 99 -10.09 1.81 -4.48
C SER A 99 -10.54 0.64 -3.58
N VAL A 100 -9.60 0.03 -2.85
CA VAL A 100 -9.87 -1.07 -1.91
C VAL A 100 -9.77 -0.52 -0.50
N GLY A 101 -10.82 -0.72 0.31
CA GLY A 101 -10.79 -0.43 1.75
C GLY A 101 -10.13 -1.56 2.52
N VAL A 102 -9.55 -1.26 3.70
CA VAL A 102 -8.88 -2.26 4.55
C VAL A 102 -9.78 -3.45 4.90
N VAL A 103 -11.09 -3.24 5.05
CA VAL A 103 -12.07 -4.30 5.33
C VAL A 103 -12.07 -5.41 4.27
N ASN A 104 -11.74 -5.06 3.02
CA ASN A 104 -11.66 -6.00 1.89
C ASN A 104 -10.20 -6.39 1.58
N ALA A 105 -9.27 -6.20 2.53
CA ALA A 105 -7.87 -6.51 2.34
C ALA A 105 -7.65 -8.00 2.10
N ARG A 106 -6.69 -8.30 1.22
CA ARG A 106 -6.27 -9.65 0.85
C ARG A 106 -4.76 -9.79 0.93
N ILE A 107 -4.27 -10.92 1.42
CA ILE A 107 -2.83 -11.19 1.45
C ILE A 107 -2.36 -11.74 0.11
N GLY A 108 -1.69 -10.85 -0.64
CA GLY A 108 -1.15 -11.17 -1.95
C GLY A 108 -2.23 -11.26 -3.03
N ASP A 109 -1.78 -11.44 -4.27
CA ASP A 109 -2.66 -11.54 -5.44
C ASP A 109 -3.13 -12.99 -5.70
N GLY A 110 -2.74 -13.95 -4.86
CA GLY A 110 -2.91 -15.39 -5.09
C GLY A 110 -2.88 -16.21 -3.79
N ARG A 111 -2.45 -17.47 -3.85
CA ARG A 111 -2.38 -18.34 -2.67
C ARG A 111 -1.32 -17.80 -1.69
N PRO A 112 -1.67 -17.55 -0.40
CA PRO A 112 -0.70 -17.16 0.60
C PRO A 112 0.43 -18.18 0.72
N SER A 113 1.65 -17.74 1.03
CA SER A 113 2.79 -18.64 1.20
C SER A 113 2.59 -19.60 2.40
N GLY A 114 3.33 -20.71 2.42
CA GLY A 114 3.28 -21.64 3.56
C GLY A 114 3.66 -21.00 4.89
N LEU A 115 4.56 -20.01 4.89
CA LEU A 115 4.88 -19.22 6.08
C LEU A 115 3.67 -18.39 6.53
N VAL A 116 2.97 -17.72 5.61
CA VAL A 116 1.78 -16.94 5.96
C VAL A 116 0.71 -17.85 6.54
N GLN A 117 0.40 -18.97 5.89
CA GLN A 117 -0.56 -19.95 6.41
C GLN A 117 -0.18 -20.41 7.82
N ALA A 118 1.10 -20.76 8.04
CA ALA A 118 1.59 -21.15 9.37
C ALA A 118 1.47 -20.03 10.43
N LEU A 119 1.70 -18.76 10.05
CA LEU A 119 1.52 -17.62 10.95
C LEU A 119 0.06 -17.48 11.40
N PHE A 120 -0.89 -17.56 10.47
CA PHE A 120 -2.32 -17.47 10.79
C PHE A 120 -2.79 -18.66 11.62
N THR A 121 -2.43 -19.88 11.26
CA THR A 121 -2.83 -21.08 12.00
C THR A 121 -2.32 -21.06 13.44
N ARG A 122 -1.11 -20.52 13.69
CA ARG A 122 -0.48 -20.57 15.00
C ARG A 122 -0.75 -19.35 15.88
N PHE A 123 -0.78 -18.15 15.30
CA PHE A 123 -0.81 -16.88 16.04
C PHE A 123 -2.00 -15.99 15.66
N GLY A 124 -2.78 -16.37 14.64
CA GLY A 124 -3.99 -15.66 14.26
C GLY A 124 -5.08 -15.77 15.34
N PRO A 125 -6.05 -14.85 15.33
CA PRO A 125 -7.21 -14.95 16.19
C PRO A 125 -8.02 -16.21 15.86
N ARG A 126 -8.76 -16.73 16.84
CA ARG A 126 -9.65 -17.87 16.62
C ARG A 126 -10.75 -17.50 15.63
N PRO A 127 -11.09 -18.37 14.67
CA PRO A 127 -12.16 -18.11 13.72
C PRO A 127 -13.49 -17.82 14.41
N TRP A 128 -14.22 -16.79 13.96
CA TRP A 128 -15.56 -16.46 14.47
C TRP A 128 -16.61 -17.52 14.15
N THR A 129 -16.38 -18.30 13.10
CA THR A 129 -17.26 -19.37 12.65
C THR A 129 -16.42 -20.63 12.59
N GLU A 130 -16.54 -21.50 13.58
CA GLU A 130 -16.12 -22.89 13.41
C GLU A 130 -17.09 -23.50 12.40
N GLN A 131 -16.63 -23.65 11.16
CA GLN A 131 -17.39 -24.38 10.16
C GLN A 131 -17.49 -25.82 10.64
N LEU A 132 -18.65 -26.22 11.16
CA LEU A 132 -18.98 -27.61 11.46
C LEU A 132 -18.82 -28.42 10.17
N THR A 133 -17.70 -29.13 10.05
CA THR A 133 -17.41 -30.01 8.91
C THR A 133 -18.34 -31.22 9.00
N LEU A 134 -19.50 -31.12 8.33
CA LEU A 134 -20.47 -32.20 8.22
C LEU A 134 -19.93 -33.27 7.25
N GLY A 135 -19.15 -34.21 7.77
CA GLY A 135 -18.78 -35.46 7.10
C GLY A 135 -17.94 -35.33 5.83
N GLY A 136 -16.62 -35.45 5.95
CA GLY A 136 -15.75 -35.61 4.79
C GLY A 136 -14.30 -35.70 5.20
N VAL A 137 -13.68 -36.83 4.90
CA VAL A 137 -12.33 -37.23 5.29
C VAL A 137 -11.26 -36.35 4.62
N GLU A 138 -11.07 -35.12 5.11
CA GLU A 138 -9.89 -34.29 4.82
C GLU A 138 -9.33 -33.55 6.06
N ASP A 139 -9.92 -33.78 7.25
CA ASP A 139 -9.58 -33.06 8.50
C ASP A 139 -8.48 -33.75 9.34
N GLY A 140 -7.66 -34.61 8.73
CA GLY A 140 -6.78 -35.53 9.47
C GLY A 140 -5.39 -35.76 8.90
N MET A 141 -5.01 -35.09 7.80
CA MET A 141 -3.62 -35.11 7.37
C MET A 141 -2.92 -33.90 7.95
N PRO A 142 -2.00 -34.03 8.92
CA PRO A 142 -1.19 -32.90 9.33
C PRO A 142 -0.50 -32.36 8.08
N GLU A 143 -0.79 -31.10 7.71
CA GLU A 143 -0.04 -30.47 6.63
C GLU A 143 1.45 -30.65 6.94
N PRO A 144 2.27 -31.09 5.96
CA PRO A 144 3.67 -31.33 6.20
C PRO A 144 4.26 -30.07 6.83
N VAL A 145 4.75 -30.20 8.07
CA VAL A 145 5.22 -29.07 8.86
C VAL A 145 6.34 -28.41 8.06
N THR A 146 6.01 -27.27 7.45
CA THR A 146 6.97 -26.56 6.61
C THR A 146 8.16 -26.15 7.47
N PRO A 147 9.38 -26.03 6.92
CA PRO A 147 10.53 -25.49 7.66
C PRO A 147 10.20 -24.16 8.35
N ALA A 148 9.37 -23.34 7.70
CA ALA A 148 8.79 -22.12 8.26
C ALA A 148 7.92 -22.38 9.49
N ALA A 149 6.99 -23.35 9.45
CA ALA A 149 6.17 -23.71 10.61
C ALA A 149 7.01 -24.23 11.79
N ARG A 150 8.09 -24.98 11.52
CA ARG A 150 9.05 -25.40 12.57
C ARG A 150 9.80 -24.23 13.17
N ALA A 151 10.19 -23.25 12.36
CA ALA A 151 10.86 -22.06 12.87
C ALA A 151 10.00 -21.26 13.85
N LEU A 152 8.69 -21.18 13.57
CA LEU A 152 7.73 -20.49 14.43
C LEU A 152 7.52 -21.20 15.77
N THR A 153 8.00 -22.44 15.95
CA THR A 153 7.92 -23.13 17.26
C THR A 153 8.78 -22.50 18.34
N GLN A 154 9.77 -21.70 17.96
CA GLN A 154 10.67 -21.01 18.89
C GLN A 154 10.02 -19.77 19.52
N LEU A 155 8.92 -19.28 18.94
CA LEU A 155 8.20 -18.14 19.48
C LEU A 155 7.41 -18.52 20.73
N PRO A 156 7.36 -17.64 21.76
CA PRO A 156 6.64 -17.90 22.99
C PRO A 156 5.18 -18.30 22.77
N GLU A 157 4.69 -19.21 23.60
CA GLU A 157 3.25 -19.49 23.66
C GLU A 157 2.49 -18.22 24.02
N GLY A 158 1.32 -18.02 23.38
CA GLY A 158 0.55 -16.79 23.55
C GLY A 158 0.98 -15.62 22.63
N THR A 159 1.96 -15.83 21.74
CA THR A 159 2.27 -14.84 20.70
C THR A 159 1.04 -14.55 19.84
N ARG A 160 0.74 -13.28 19.58
CA ARG A 160 -0.39 -12.84 18.76
C ARG A 160 0.08 -12.25 17.44
N LEU A 161 -0.65 -12.54 16.36
CA LEU A 161 -0.40 -11.97 15.04
C LEU A 161 -1.09 -10.61 14.91
N VAL A 162 -0.30 -9.55 14.74
CA VAL A 162 -0.79 -8.22 14.38
C VAL A 162 -0.40 -7.92 12.94
N LEU A 163 -1.41 -7.74 12.10
CA LEU A 163 -1.21 -7.40 10.70
C LEU A 163 -0.95 -5.90 10.57
N ILE A 164 -0.05 -5.54 9.65
CA ILE A 164 0.17 -4.15 9.21
C ILE A 164 -0.20 -4.10 7.74
N ALA A 165 -1.42 -3.68 7.45
CA ALA A 165 -1.94 -3.55 6.10
C ALA A 165 -1.62 -2.15 5.56
N TYR A 166 -0.93 -2.06 4.43
CA TYR A 166 -0.65 -0.76 3.80
C TYR A 166 -1.04 -0.72 2.32
N ALA A 167 -1.41 0.46 1.84
CA ALA A 167 -1.63 0.76 0.44
C ALA A 167 -0.49 1.64 -0.07
N CYS A 168 0.15 1.25 -1.19
CA CYS A 168 1.20 2.07 -1.77
C CYS A 168 1.43 1.82 -3.26
N ASN A 169 1.96 2.83 -3.94
CA ASN A 169 2.53 2.68 -5.28
C ASN A 169 3.75 3.59 -5.49
N ALA A 170 4.50 3.34 -6.57
CA ALA A 170 5.73 4.07 -6.85
C ALA A 170 5.51 5.58 -7.10
N GLY A 171 4.37 5.95 -7.70
CA GLY A 171 4.05 7.34 -8.07
C GLY A 171 3.61 8.18 -6.87
N ALA A 172 2.56 7.77 -6.18
CA ALA A 172 1.95 8.50 -5.07
C ALA A 172 2.56 8.18 -3.71
N GLY A 173 3.19 7.01 -3.54
CA GLY A 173 3.88 6.63 -2.31
C GLY A 173 2.98 5.86 -1.36
N LEU A 174 3.12 6.10 -0.06
CA LEU A 174 2.35 5.45 0.99
C LEU A 174 1.01 6.18 1.09
N LEU A 175 -0.07 5.48 0.78
CA LEU A 175 -1.40 6.05 0.64
C LEU A 175 -2.24 5.89 1.90
N ASP A 176 -2.05 4.74 2.56
CA ASP A 176 -2.84 4.31 3.69
C ASP A 176 -2.08 3.23 4.49
N ALA A 177 -2.31 3.16 5.79
CA ALA A 177 -1.74 2.15 6.67
C ALA A 177 -2.68 1.87 7.85
N TRP A 178 -2.81 0.58 8.17
CA TRP A 178 -3.68 0.07 9.21
C TRP A 178 -2.94 -1.02 9.99
N TRP A 179 -3.30 -1.18 11.25
CA TRP A 179 -2.94 -2.38 12.01
C TRP A 179 -4.16 -3.01 12.68
N GLY A 180 -4.02 -4.28 13.02
CA GLY A 180 -5.08 -4.99 13.70
C GLY A 180 -4.94 -6.49 13.69
N GLU A 181 -5.99 -7.13 14.15
CA GLU A 181 -6.12 -8.59 14.21
C GLU A 181 -7.14 -9.02 13.15
N ALA A 182 -6.77 -9.99 12.33
CA ALA A 182 -7.67 -10.60 11.37
C ALA A 182 -7.40 -12.09 11.28
N GLU A 183 -8.44 -12.85 11.00
CA GLU A 183 -8.33 -14.25 10.62
C GLU A 183 -8.20 -14.38 9.09
N LEU A 184 -7.56 -15.47 8.65
CA LEU A 184 -7.46 -15.85 7.25
C LEU A 184 -8.65 -16.76 6.91
N LEU A 185 -9.53 -16.28 6.03
CA LEU A 185 -10.78 -16.98 5.68
C LEU A 185 -10.56 -18.16 4.73
N ASP A 186 -9.59 -18.05 3.83
CA ASP A 186 -9.39 -19.03 2.77
C ASP A 186 -7.96 -19.08 2.24
N ARG A 187 -7.71 -20.07 1.38
CA ARG A 187 -6.45 -20.25 0.67
C ARG A 187 -6.22 -19.21 -0.43
N THR A 188 -7.15 -18.29 -0.67
CA THR A 188 -6.96 -17.19 -1.61
C THR A 188 -6.41 -15.95 -0.93
N GLY A 189 -6.44 -15.85 0.41
CA GLY A 189 -5.85 -14.73 1.14
C GLY A 189 -6.86 -13.75 1.70
N ASN A 190 -8.17 -14.03 1.63
CA ASN A 190 -9.19 -13.13 2.14
C ASN A 190 -9.13 -13.04 3.67
N LEU A 191 -9.31 -11.84 4.21
CA LEU A 191 -9.23 -11.57 5.63
C LEU A 191 -10.59 -11.18 6.21
N ARG A 192 -10.84 -11.57 7.46
CA ARG A 192 -11.91 -11.01 8.29
C ARG A 192 -11.27 -10.32 9.49
N TRP A 193 -11.44 -9.01 9.58
CA TRP A 193 -10.88 -8.22 10.69
C TRP A 193 -11.72 -8.37 11.95
N HIS A 194 -11.05 -8.69 13.05
CA HIS A 194 -11.61 -8.67 14.40
C HIS A 194 -11.50 -7.26 15.00
N HIS A 195 -10.37 -6.62 14.74
CA HIS A 195 -10.11 -5.24 15.07
C HIS A 195 -9.19 -4.65 14.02
N TYR A 196 -9.41 -3.39 13.67
CA TYR A 196 -8.48 -2.62 12.85
C TYR A 196 -8.59 -1.15 13.22
N GLU A 197 -7.45 -0.47 13.22
CA GLU A 197 -7.40 0.98 13.37
C GLU A 197 -6.32 1.58 12.45
N GLU A 198 -6.50 2.84 12.09
CA GLU A 198 -5.60 3.55 11.19
C GLU A 198 -4.25 3.85 11.87
N ILE A 199 -3.17 3.72 11.11
CA ILE A 199 -1.84 4.21 11.47
C ILE A 199 -1.67 5.58 10.78
N PRO A 200 -1.69 6.70 11.54
CA PRO A 200 -1.58 8.02 10.94
C PRO A 200 -0.24 8.19 10.22
N LEU A 201 -0.31 8.54 8.94
CA LEU A 201 0.86 8.81 8.11
C LEU A 201 1.30 10.28 8.24
N ALA A 202 2.62 10.51 8.25
CA ALA A 202 3.16 11.86 8.19
C ALA A 202 2.69 12.54 6.89
N GLY A 203 1.99 13.67 7.01
CA GLY A 203 1.36 14.38 5.89
C GLY A 203 -0.17 14.29 5.85
N ALA A 204 -0.80 13.26 6.45
CA ALA A 204 -2.26 13.19 6.57
C ALA A 204 -2.80 14.18 7.63
N ALA A 205 -2.06 14.39 8.72
CA ALA A 205 -2.43 15.34 9.77
C ALA A 205 -2.40 16.81 9.31
N LEU A 206 -1.58 17.16 8.31
CA LEU A 206 -1.56 18.51 7.73
C LEU A 206 -2.83 18.85 6.95
N ALA A 207 -3.55 17.85 6.44
CA ALA A 207 -4.86 18.06 5.81
C ALA A 207 -6.00 18.24 6.84
N ALA A 208 -5.88 17.62 8.03
CA ALA A 208 -6.91 17.65 9.06
C ALA A 208 -6.78 18.81 10.07
N THR A 209 -5.65 19.53 10.08
CA THR A 209 -5.35 20.59 11.07
C THR A 209 -5.19 21.97 10.46
N LEU A 210 -5.60 22.17 9.21
CA LEU A 210 -5.90 23.52 8.76
C LEU A 210 -7.23 23.91 9.42
N PRO A 211 -7.28 24.95 10.28
CA PRO A 211 -8.57 25.59 10.51
C PRO A 211 -9.14 25.92 9.13
N ALA A 212 -10.45 25.78 8.96
CA ALA A 212 -11.16 26.31 7.82
C ALA A 212 -11.03 27.84 7.80
N GLY A 213 -9.82 28.33 7.56
CA GLY A 213 -9.56 29.66 7.08
C GLY A 213 -10.23 29.68 5.73
N THR A 214 -11.30 30.44 5.67
CA THR A 214 -12.08 30.74 4.49
C THR A 214 -11.15 31.32 3.43
N LEU A 215 -10.45 30.46 2.71
CA LEU A 215 -10.01 30.80 1.38
C LEU A 215 -11.30 30.80 0.57
N SER A 216 -11.82 32.00 0.33
CA SER A 216 -12.77 32.23 -0.75
C SER A 216 -12.16 31.60 -1.99
N ILE A 217 -12.64 30.40 -2.32
CA ILE A 217 -12.49 29.87 -3.67
C ILE A 217 -13.38 30.80 -4.47
N GLU A 218 -12.76 31.81 -5.10
CA GLU A 218 -13.41 32.49 -6.20
C GLU A 218 -13.86 31.39 -7.16
N THR A 219 -15.18 31.29 -7.28
CA THR A 219 -15.80 30.40 -8.25
C THR A 219 -15.17 30.74 -9.60
N PRO A 220 -14.52 29.81 -10.31
CA PRO A 220 -14.04 30.11 -11.64
C PRO A 220 -15.25 30.58 -12.46
N PRO A 221 -15.14 31.70 -13.19
CA PRO A 221 -16.28 32.26 -13.90
C PRO A 221 -16.83 31.20 -14.83
N VAL A 222 -18.12 30.90 -14.67
CA VAL A 222 -18.89 30.12 -15.62
C VAL A 222 -18.68 30.75 -17.00
N PHE A 223 -18.49 29.91 -18.02
CA PHE A 223 -18.13 30.30 -19.41
C PHE A 223 -19.00 31.41 -20.02
N SER A 224 -20.15 31.72 -19.43
CA SER A 224 -21.10 32.73 -19.86
C SER A 224 -20.81 34.17 -19.39
N GLY A 225 -19.76 34.41 -18.59
CA GLY A 225 -19.51 35.72 -17.94
C GLY A 225 -18.23 36.46 -18.32
N GLY A 226 -17.41 35.93 -19.23
CA GLY A 226 -16.14 36.57 -19.62
C GLY A 226 -16.36 37.83 -20.47
N ALA A 227 -15.70 38.94 -20.13
CA ALA A 227 -15.63 40.10 -21.02
C ALA A 227 -14.96 39.69 -22.33
N MET A 228 -15.59 40.02 -23.46
CA MET A 228 -15.05 39.78 -24.81
C MET A 228 -13.65 40.41 -24.89
N PRO A 229 -12.57 39.65 -25.13
CA PRO A 229 -11.29 40.26 -25.41
C PRO A 229 -11.42 40.98 -26.75
N ALA A 230 -11.32 42.31 -26.73
CA ALA A 230 -11.18 43.10 -27.94
C ALA A 230 -9.80 42.76 -28.54
N PRO A 231 -9.73 42.07 -29.70
CA PRO A 231 -8.45 41.79 -30.31
C PRO A 231 -7.85 43.13 -30.76
N GLU A 232 -6.69 43.49 -30.22
CA GLU A 232 -5.93 44.59 -30.79
C GLU A 232 -5.46 44.17 -32.20
N MET A 233 -6.09 44.76 -33.22
CA MET A 233 -5.69 44.58 -34.60
C MET A 233 -4.35 45.28 -34.82
N ASN A 234 -3.25 44.54 -34.64
CA ASN A 234 -1.94 45.02 -35.04
C ASN A 234 -1.91 45.18 -36.57
N ALA A 235 -1.71 46.42 -37.03
CA ALA A 235 -1.46 46.66 -38.44
C ALA A 235 -0.14 45.98 -38.86
N ARG A 236 -0.16 45.30 -40.02
CA ARG A 236 1.01 44.59 -40.57
C ARG A 236 2.26 45.44 -40.51
N SER A 237 3.35 44.83 -40.06
CA SER A 237 4.65 45.50 -40.06
C SER A 237 5.04 45.87 -41.51
N PRO A 238 5.82 46.94 -41.72
CA PRO A 238 6.27 47.34 -43.06
C PRO A 238 6.99 46.21 -43.82
N TYR A 239 7.66 45.31 -43.08
CA TYR A 239 8.38 44.16 -43.64
C TYR A 239 7.44 43.12 -44.27
N GLU A 240 6.30 42.84 -43.63
CA GLU A 240 5.30 41.88 -44.12
C GLU A 240 4.42 42.44 -45.23
N ARG A 241 4.36 43.76 -45.40
CA ARG A 241 3.72 44.40 -46.57
C ARG A 241 4.60 44.32 -47.82
N ALA A 242 5.92 44.34 -47.66
CA ALA A 242 6.87 44.27 -48.77
C ALA A 242 7.06 42.83 -49.26
N ALA A 243 6.99 41.84 -48.36
CA ALA A 243 7.01 40.43 -48.71
C ALA A 243 5.59 40.00 -49.13
N ALA A 244 5.33 39.94 -50.44
CA ALA A 244 4.08 39.42 -51.03
C ALA A 244 3.92 37.90 -50.79
N LEU A 245 3.88 37.49 -49.51
CA LEU A 245 3.68 36.12 -49.10
C LEU A 245 2.21 35.72 -49.31
N PRO A 246 1.93 34.61 -50.04
CA PRO A 246 0.58 34.10 -50.23
C PRO A 246 -0.10 33.77 -48.90
N ARG A 247 -1.43 33.86 -48.88
CA ARG A 247 -2.26 33.46 -47.73
C ARG A 247 -2.27 31.94 -47.63
N GLU A 248 -1.58 31.36 -46.68
CA GLU A 248 -1.79 29.96 -46.32
C GLU A 248 -3.02 29.88 -45.41
N SER A 249 -4.16 29.65 -46.06
CA SER A 249 -5.41 29.28 -45.40
C SER A 249 -5.68 27.83 -45.77
N GLU A 250 -5.77 27.00 -44.73
CA GLU A 250 -6.31 25.63 -44.70
C GLU A 250 -5.30 24.47 -44.87
N ALA A 251 -5.34 23.57 -43.88
CA ALA A 251 -4.57 22.33 -43.84
C ALA A 251 -5.08 21.34 -44.91
N PRO A 252 -4.19 20.56 -45.56
CA PRO A 252 -4.63 19.58 -46.55
C PRO A 252 -5.46 18.47 -45.91
N ALA A 253 -6.60 18.15 -46.52
CA ALA A 253 -7.43 17.00 -46.16
C ALA A 253 -6.65 15.69 -46.36
N GLU A 254 -6.64 14.83 -45.33
CA GLU A 254 -6.18 13.44 -45.42
C GLU A 254 -7.02 12.68 -46.46
N ALA A 255 -6.34 12.05 -47.42
CA ALA A 255 -6.97 11.16 -48.39
C ALA A 255 -7.35 9.82 -47.74
N PRO A 256 -8.48 9.19 -48.12
CA PRO A 256 -8.93 7.93 -47.54
C PRO A 256 -8.05 6.75 -47.98
N ASP A 257 -7.69 5.92 -47.00
CA ASP A 257 -6.99 4.65 -47.15
C ASP A 257 -7.87 3.64 -47.92
N VAL A 258 -7.38 3.18 -49.07
CA VAL A 258 -8.08 2.21 -49.92
C VAL A 258 -7.74 0.82 -49.41
N ALA A 259 -8.77 0.12 -48.94
CA ALA A 259 -8.71 -1.28 -48.55
C ALA A 259 -8.10 -2.16 -49.66
N ASP A 260 -7.12 -2.98 -49.28
CA ASP A 260 -6.63 -4.10 -50.09
C ASP A 260 -7.19 -5.40 -49.51
N GLU A 261 -8.24 -5.90 -50.18
CA GLU A 261 -8.71 -7.28 -50.07
C GLU A 261 -7.80 -8.17 -50.94
N GLY A 262 -7.12 -9.16 -50.35
CA GLY A 262 -6.16 -9.95 -51.12
C GLY A 262 -5.65 -11.26 -50.52
N ARG A 263 -6.57 -12.20 -50.27
CA ARG A 263 -6.43 -13.67 -50.37
C ARG A 263 -5.56 -14.46 -49.37
#